data_AF-A0A7S2E8J7-F1
#
_entry.id   AF-A0A7S2E8J7-F1
#
_cell.length_a   1.000
_cell.length_b   1.000
_cell.length_c   1.000
_cell.angle_alpha   90.00
_cell.angle_beta   90.00
_cell.angle_gamma   90.00
#
_symmetry.space_group_name_H-M   'P 1'
#
loop_
_entity.id
_entity.type
_entity.pdbx_description
1 polymer ?
#
loop_
_entity_poly.entity_id
_entity_poly.type
_entity_poly.pdbx_seq_one_letter_code
_entity_poly.pdbx_strand_id
1 'polypeptide(L)'
;KLAVEPLNPAELPKMVEGLRRVSKSYLMARTRVEESGEHVLFGTGELYLDCVMHDLRHVYSDIEVKVADPVVGFRETVVETSGIKCFAETANKRNKLTVIAEPLDDGLAEKLEAGKVNLRDWDNKKVGRYFQ
;
A
#
# COMPACT_ATOMS: atom_id res chain seq x y z
N LYS A 1 7.50 1.84 -6.84
CA LYS A 1 7.31 3.04 -5.98
C LYS A 1 8.21 4.12 -6.56
N LEU A 2 7.65 5.26 -6.93
CA LEU A 2 8.37 6.32 -7.61
C LEU A 2 7.98 7.65 -6.98
N ALA A 3 8.94 8.38 -6.43
CA ALA A 3 8.67 9.70 -5.87
C ALA A 3 8.66 10.74 -6.99
N VAL A 4 7.67 11.62 -6.97
CA VAL A 4 7.45 12.68 -7.95
C VAL A 4 7.34 14.03 -7.27
N GLU A 5 8.08 14.99 -7.80
CA GLU A 5 8.04 16.37 -7.36
C GLU A 5 8.06 17.30 -8.58
N PRO A 6 7.34 18.42 -8.56
CA PRO A 6 7.47 19.39 -9.63
C PRO A 6 8.85 20.06 -9.55
N LEU A 7 9.46 20.37 -10.69
CA LEU A 7 10.72 21.13 -10.69
C LEU A 7 10.53 22.52 -10.05
N ASN A 8 9.39 23.14 -10.33
CA ASN A 8 8.96 24.39 -9.71
C ASN A 8 7.89 24.15 -8.64
N PRO A 9 8.18 24.41 -7.34
CA PRO A 9 7.22 24.21 -6.26
C PRO A 9 5.90 24.98 -6.40
N ALA A 10 5.90 26.11 -7.13
CA ALA A 10 4.68 26.89 -7.37
C ALA A 10 3.64 26.12 -8.21
N GLU A 11 4.08 25.11 -8.97
CA GLU A 11 3.22 24.32 -9.85
C GLU A 11 2.70 23.03 -9.20
N LEU A 12 2.96 22.83 -7.92
CA LEU A 12 2.45 21.70 -7.14
C LEU A 12 0.94 21.47 -7.29
N PRO A 13 0.08 22.51 -7.29
CA PRO A 13 -1.36 22.31 -7.47
C PRO A 13 -1.71 21.70 -8.84
N LYS A 14 -0.98 22.06 -9.90
CA LYS A 14 -1.17 21.47 -11.24
C LYS A 14 -0.73 20.01 -11.26
N MET A 15 0.38 19.68 -10.62
CA MET A 15 0.85 18.29 -10.51
C MET A 15 -0.16 17.41 -9.78
N VAL A 16 -0.74 17.89 -8.67
CA VAL A 16 -1.74 17.15 -7.89
C VAL A 16 -2.99 16.88 -8.74
N GLU A 17 -3.43 17.85 -9.54
CA GLU A 17 -4.53 17.65 -10.48
C GLU A 17 -4.17 16.67 -11.61
N GLY A 18 -2.95 16.74 -12.14
CA GLY A 18 -2.41 15.78 -13.10
C GLY A 18 -2.40 14.35 -12.55
N LEU A 19 -1.93 14.15 -11.31
CA LEU A 19 -1.91 12.87 -10.62
C LEU A 19 -3.32 12.30 -10.40
N ARG A 20 -4.32 13.15 -10.15
CA ARG A 20 -5.74 12.71 -10.09
C ARG A 20 -6.25 12.22 -11.44
N ARG A 21 -5.85 12.84 -12.55
CA ARG A 21 -6.20 12.40 -13.91
C ARG A 21 -5.49 11.11 -14.30
N VAL A 22 -4.23 10.97 -13.92
CA VAL A 22 -3.47 9.71 -14.04
C VAL A 22 -4.19 8.59 -13.30
N SER A 23 -4.60 8.82 -12.04
CA SER A 23 -5.31 7.79 -11.26
C SER A 23 -6.63 7.35 -11.90
N LYS A 24 -7.29 8.22 -12.67
CA LYS A 24 -8.49 7.88 -13.46
C LYS A 24 -8.18 7.12 -14.75
N SER A 25 -7.06 7.43 -15.40
CA SER A 25 -6.69 6.87 -16.69
C SER A 25 -5.97 5.52 -16.55
N TYR A 26 -5.23 5.36 -15.46
CA TYR A 26 -4.38 4.22 -15.16
C TYR A 26 -4.91 3.49 -13.92
N LEU A 27 -5.73 2.45 -14.12
CA LEU A 27 -6.43 1.72 -13.04
C LEU A 27 -5.51 1.09 -11.99
N MET A 28 -4.29 0.70 -12.38
CA MET A 28 -3.30 0.12 -11.48
C MET A 28 -2.37 1.18 -10.86
N ALA A 29 -2.43 2.43 -11.33
CA ALA A 29 -1.64 3.51 -10.77
C ALA A 29 -2.25 3.97 -9.45
N ARG A 30 -1.52 3.81 -8.36
CA ARG A 30 -1.92 4.34 -7.05
C ARG A 30 -1.03 5.51 -6.69
N THR A 31 -1.65 6.62 -6.32
CA THR A 31 -0.96 7.80 -5.81
C THR A 31 -1.18 7.90 -4.30
N ARG A 32 -0.12 8.17 -3.55
CA ARG A 32 -0.17 8.37 -2.10
C ARG A 32 0.72 9.54 -1.74
N VAL A 33 0.32 10.29 -0.71
CA VAL A 33 1.18 11.28 -0.05
C VAL A 33 1.74 10.61 1.20
N GLU A 34 3.06 10.59 1.32
CA GLU A 34 3.73 10.08 2.52
C GLU A 34 3.71 11.14 3.63
N GLU A 35 3.98 10.75 4.87
CA GLU A 35 4.01 11.69 6.01
C GLU A 35 5.11 12.76 5.87
N SER A 36 6.15 12.50 5.07
CA SER A 36 7.17 13.47 4.67
C SER A 36 6.65 14.58 3.76
N GLY A 37 5.46 14.43 3.18
CA GLY A 37 4.90 15.32 2.17
C GLY A 37 5.27 14.93 0.72
N GLU A 38 6.05 13.87 0.52
CA GLU A 38 6.40 13.38 -0.81
C GLU A 38 5.19 12.76 -1.51
N HIS A 39 5.04 13.08 -2.80
CA HIS A 39 4.06 12.42 -3.66
C HIS A 39 4.66 11.16 -4.27
N VAL A 40 4.01 10.03 -4.04
CA VAL A 40 4.50 8.72 -4.44
C VAL A 40 3.51 8.06 -5.39
N LEU A 41 4.03 7.59 -6.52
CA LEU A 41 3.33 6.79 -7.52
C LEU A 41 3.73 5.32 -7.43
N PHE A 42 2.73 4.44 -7.41
CA PHE A 42 2.90 3.00 -7.53
C PHE A 42 2.44 2.54 -8.91
N GLY A 43 3.26 1.71 -9.55
CA GLY A 43 3.00 1.10 -10.85
C GLY A 43 3.58 -0.31 -10.90
N THR A 44 3.22 -1.06 -11.93
CA THR A 44 3.54 -2.50 -12.05
C THR A 44 4.94 -2.78 -12.58
N GLY A 45 5.58 -1.82 -13.24
CA GLY A 45 6.93 -1.96 -13.79
C GLY A 45 7.45 -0.66 -14.39
N GLU A 46 8.67 -0.72 -14.92
CA GLU A 46 9.38 0.45 -15.45
C GLU A 46 8.66 1.07 -16.64
N LEU A 47 8.31 0.27 -17.66
CA LEU A 47 7.59 0.75 -18.84
C LEU A 47 6.25 1.38 -18.47
N TYR A 48 5.54 0.79 -17.51
CA TYR A 48 4.27 1.34 -17.04
C TYR A 48 4.46 2.72 -16.40
N LEU A 49 5.49 2.86 -15.55
CA LEU A 49 5.81 4.13 -14.90
C LEU A 49 6.30 5.17 -15.92
N ASP A 50 7.04 4.74 -16.94
CA ASP A 50 7.51 5.62 -18.02
C ASP A 50 6.34 6.21 -18.82
N CYS A 51 5.38 5.38 -19.25
CA CYS A 51 4.17 5.86 -19.92
C CYS A 51 3.36 6.82 -19.02
N VAL A 52 3.20 6.49 -17.73
CA VAL A 52 2.50 7.37 -16.79
C VAL A 52 3.21 8.71 -16.62
N MET A 53 4.55 8.72 -16.57
CA MET A 53 5.34 9.95 -16.45
C MET A 53 5.28 10.79 -17.71
N HIS A 54 5.33 10.15 -18.88
CA HIS A 54 5.15 10.82 -20.16
C HIS A 54 3.80 11.54 -20.20
N ASP A 55 2.71 10.87 -19.82
CA ASP A 55 1.38 11.46 -19.86
C ASP A 55 1.19 12.54 -18.79
N LEU A 56 1.79 12.36 -17.61
CA LEU A 56 1.78 13.39 -16.57
C LEU A 56 2.47 14.67 -17.06
N ARG A 57 3.64 14.54 -17.69
CA ARG A 57 4.41 15.68 -18.20
C ARG A 57 3.75 16.35 -19.40
N HIS A 58 3.34 15.59 -20.41
CA HIS A 58 2.92 16.14 -21.71
C HIS A 58 1.41 16.28 -21.89
N VAL A 59 0.60 15.43 -21.26
CA VAL A 59 -0.85 15.36 -21.53
C VAL A 59 -1.67 16.06 -20.44
N TYR A 60 -1.33 15.85 -19.17
CA TYR A 60 -2.21 16.25 -18.06
C TYR A 60 -1.82 17.53 -17.35
N SER A 61 -0.52 17.79 -17.19
CA SER A 61 -0.06 18.92 -16.37
C SER A 61 0.87 19.90 -17.09
N ASP A 62 1.42 19.57 -18.26
CA ASP A 62 2.34 20.45 -19.03
C ASP A 62 3.39 21.11 -18.13
N ILE A 63 3.99 20.29 -17.25
CA ILE A 63 4.97 20.68 -16.24
C ILE A 63 6.19 19.76 -16.29
N GLU A 64 7.33 20.31 -15.91
CA GLU A 64 8.52 19.51 -15.66
C GLU A 64 8.46 18.86 -14.28
N VAL A 65 8.56 17.54 -14.25
CA VAL A 65 8.51 16.73 -13.02
C VAL A 65 9.86 16.08 -12.78
N LYS A 66 10.45 16.35 -11.61
CA LYS A 66 11.60 15.64 -11.08
C LYS A 66 11.16 14.28 -10.56
N VAL A 67 11.88 13.25 -10.96
CA VAL A 67 11.59 11.85 -10.65
C VAL A 67 12.79 11.29 -9.89
N ALA A 68 12.53 10.64 -8.75
CA ALA A 68 13.56 9.94 -8.00
C ALA A 68 13.80 8.53 -8.55
N ASP A 69 14.82 7.83 -8.06
CA ASP A 69 15.06 6.45 -8.48
C ASP A 69 13.90 5.52 -8.06
N PRO A 70 13.44 4.63 -8.95
CA PRO A 70 12.34 3.72 -8.64
C PRO A 70 12.76 2.72 -7.56
N VAL A 71 11.94 2.63 -6.52
CA VAL A 71 12.11 1.67 -5.41
C VAL A 71 10.92 0.72 -5.33
N VAL A 72 11.07 -0.40 -4.63
CA VAL A 72 9.98 -1.36 -4.39
C VAL A 72 9.26 -1.08 -3.08
N GLY A 73 8.00 -1.51 -2.97
CA GLY A 73 7.27 -1.46 -1.71
C GLY A 73 7.59 -2.69 -0.87
N PHE A 74 8.21 -2.48 0.29
CA PHE A 74 8.48 -3.57 1.23
C PHE A 74 7.22 -3.99 2.00
N ARG A 75 7.21 -5.25 2.44
CA ARG A 75 6.20 -5.83 3.34
C ARG A 75 6.94 -6.42 4.53
N GLU A 76 6.29 -6.42 5.69
CA GLU A 76 6.84 -6.95 6.94
C GLU A 76 6.15 -8.25 7.30
N THR A 77 6.91 -9.18 7.89
CA THR A 77 6.39 -10.47 8.38
C THR A 77 7.11 -10.85 9.68
N VAL A 78 6.48 -11.70 10.48
CA VAL A 78 7.08 -12.30 11.67
C VAL A 78 7.57 -13.70 11.33
N VAL A 79 8.74 -14.07 11.86
CA VAL A 79 9.36 -15.40 11.62
C VAL A 79 9.15 -16.32 12.83
N GLU A 80 9.17 -15.77 14.03
CA GLU A 80 9.01 -16.52 15.28
C GLU A 80 7.90 -15.92 16.13
N THR A 81 7.31 -16.75 17.00
CA THR A 81 6.34 -16.31 18.00
C THR A 81 6.95 -15.24 18.90
N SER A 82 6.21 -14.17 19.15
CA SER A 82 6.61 -13.11 20.08
C SER A 82 6.92 -13.69 21.46
N GLY A 83 8.18 -13.56 21.92
CA GLY A 83 8.63 -14.12 23.20
C GLY A 83 7.99 -13.48 24.44
N ILE A 84 7.42 -12.27 24.31
CA ILE A 84 6.71 -11.57 25.38
C ILE A 84 5.31 -11.22 24.89
N LYS A 85 4.30 -11.46 25.75
CA LYS A 85 2.93 -11.01 25.52
C LYS A 85 2.88 -9.49 25.65
N CYS A 86 2.75 -8.80 24.53
CA CYS A 86 2.63 -7.34 24.50
C CYS A 86 1.26 -6.93 25.04
N PHE A 87 1.22 -5.93 25.93
CA PHE A 87 -0.05 -5.36 26.39
C PHE A 87 -0.11 -3.86 26.15
N ALA A 88 -1.29 -3.36 25.82
CA ALA A 88 -1.59 -1.94 25.67
C ALA A 88 -2.83 -1.59 26.49
N GLU A 89 -2.77 -0.50 27.24
CA GLU A 89 -3.89 0.02 28.02
C GLU A 89 -4.45 1.26 27.34
N THR A 90 -5.78 1.37 27.31
CA THR A 90 -6.43 2.57 26.78
C THR A 90 -6.15 3.77 27.68
N ALA A 91 -6.11 4.99 27.13
CA ALA A 91 -5.82 6.20 27.90
C ALA A 91 -6.77 6.42 29.10
N ASN A 92 -8.00 5.90 29.01
CA ASN A 92 -8.98 5.91 30.11
C ASN A 92 -8.77 4.81 31.17
N LYS A 93 -7.75 3.96 31.02
CA LYS A 93 -7.36 2.84 31.88
C LYS A 93 -8.45 1.78 32.13
N ARG A 94 -9.48 1.73 31.29
CA ARG A 94 -10.58 0.77 31.44
C ARG A 94 -10.35 -0.54 30.70
N ASN A 95 -9.57 -0.50 29.62
CA ASN A 95 -9.34 -1.66 28.77
C ASN A 95 -7.84 -1.94 28.68
N LYS A 96 -7.50 -3.23 28.76
CA LYS A 96 -6.16 -3.74 28.54
C LYS A 96 -6.23 -4.80 27.45
N LEU A 97 -5.56 -4.55 26.32
CA LEU A 97 -5.44 -5.50 25.21
C LEU A 97 -4.10 -6.20 25.34
N THR A 98 -4.09 -7.52 25.20
CA THR A 98 -2.85 -8.32 25.18
C THR A 98 -2.80 -9.12 23.88
N VAL A 99 -1.70 -9.02 23.15
CA VAL A 99 -1.54 -9.60 21.82
C VAL A 99 -0.22 -10.36 21.73
N ILE A 100 -0.24 -11.48 21.03
CA ILE A 100 0.94 -12.21 20.56
C ILE A 100 0.89 -12.27 19.03
N ALA A 101 2.07 -12.28 18.41
CA ALA A 101 2.20 -12.46 16.97
C ALA A 101 2.95 -13.77 16.70
N GLU A 102 2.44 -14.57 15.79
CA GLU A 102 3.03 -15.83 15.34
C GLU A 102 3.05 -15.85 13.81
N PRO A 103 4.02 -16.52 13.17
CA PRO A 103 4.01 -16.71 11.74
C PRO A 103 2.74 -17.47 11.30
N LEU A 104 2.19 -17.09 10.15
CA LEU A 104 1.09 -17.83 9.53
C LEU A 104 1.60 -19.16 8.97
N ASP A 105 0.73 -20.17 8.94
CA ASP A 105 1.03 -21.45 8.31
C ASP A 105 1.38 -21.29 6.82
N ASP A 106 2.26 -22.18 6.34
CA ASP A 106 2.74 -22.19 4.97
C ASP A 106 1.58 -22.26 3.96
N GLY A 107 1.57 -21.30 3.02
CA GLY A 107 0.57 -21.21 1.96
C GLY A 107 -0.82 -20.75 2.42
N LEU A 108 -1.04 -20.44 3.70
CA LEU A 108 -2.30 -19.85 4.15
C LEU A 108 -2.47 -18.42 3.60
N ALA A 109 -1.39 -17.62 3.59
CA ALA A 109 -1.39 -16.27 3.05
C ALA A 109 -1.81 -16.24 1.56
N GLU A 110 -1.25 -17.12 0.74
CA GLU A 110 -1.60 -17.23 -0.69
C GLU A 110 -3.07 -17.62 -0.90
N LYS A 111 -3.59 -18.53 -0.08
CA LYS A 111 -5.00 -18.96 -0.15
C LYS A 111 -5.96 -17.85 0.28
N LEU A 112 -5.55 -17.02 1.24
CA LEU A 112 -6.29 -15.82 1.65
C LEU A 112 -6.29 -14.78 0.52
N GLU A 113 -5.14 -14.49 -0.09
CA GLU A 113 -5.06 -13.55 -1.21
C GLU A 113 -5.81 -14.03 -2.47
N ALA A 114 -5.78 -15.34 -2.74
CA ALA A 114 -6.55 -15.95 -3.83
C ALA A 114 -8.07 -16.00 -3.56
N GLY A 115 -8.53 -15.56 -2.38
CA GLY A 115 -9.94 -15.57 -2.00
C GLY A 115 -10.52 -16.98 -1.76
N LYS A 116 -9.67 -18.00 -1.64
CA LYS A 116 -10.12 -19.38 -1.38
C LYS A 116 -10.64 -19.53 0.04
N VAL A 117 -10.15 -18.72 0.98
CA VAL A 117 -10.58 -18.67 2.38
C VAL A 117 -11.27 -17.32 2.60
N ASN A 118 -12.59 -17.34 2.83
CA ASN A 118 -13.35 -16.14 3.16
C ASN A 118 -14.24 -16.38 4.38
N LEU A 119 -13.93 -15.72 5.49
CA LEU A 119 -14.65 -15.84 6.75
C LEU A 119 -16.08 -15.32 6.69
N ARG A 120 -16.41 -14.45 5.71
CA ARG A 120 -17.77 -13.91 5.55
C ARG A 120 -18.74 -14.91 4.93
N ASP A 121 -18.25 -15.73 4.00
CA ASP A 121 -19.10 -16.65 3.22
C ASP A 121 -19.11 -18.07 3.80
N TRP A 122 -18.18 -18.38 4.70
CA TRP A 122 -18.04 -19.71 5.29
C TRP A 122 -18.89 -19.86 6.54
N ASP A 123 -19.64 -20.96 6.62
CA ASP A 123 -20.30 -21.39 7.85
C ASP A 123 -19.26 -21.76 8.93
N ASN A 124 -19.58 -21.53 10.20
CA ASN A 124 -18.70 -21.76 11.34
C ASN A 124 -18.16 -23.21 11.39
N LYS A 125 -18.95 -24.18 10.91
CA LYS A 125 -18.53 -25.59 10.79
C LYS A 125 -17.40 -25.79 9.76
N LYS A 126 -17.46 -25.06 8.65
CA LYS A 126 -16.46 -25.12 7.58
C LYS A 126 -15.17 -24.45 8.00
N VAL A 127 -15.27 -23.32 8.73
CA VAL A 127 -14.11 -22.64 9.34
C VAL A 127 -13.43 -23.56 10.35
N GLY A 128 -14.19 -24.16 11.27
CA GLY A 128 -13.65 -25.07 12.28
C GLY A 128 -12.92 -26.26 11.68
N ARG A 129 -13.47 -26.90 10.63
CA ARG A 129 -12.81 -28.03 9.95
C ARG A 129 -11.54 -27.64 9.19
N TYR A 130 -11.40 -26.38 8.79
CA TYR A 130 -10.30 -25.91 7.96
C TYR A 130 -9.07 -25.45 8.76
N PHE A 131 -9.30 -24.89 9.95
CA PHE A 131 -8.25 -24.38 10.85
C PHE A 131 -7.95 -25.30 12.05
N GLN A 132 -8.43 -26.54 12.00
CA GLN A 132 -8.19 -27.58 13.00
C GLN A 132 -7.29 -28.66 12.41
#